data_AF-A0A1V4MLM3-F1
#
_entry.id   AF-A0A1V4MLM3-F1
#
_cell.length_a   1.000
_cell.length_b   1.000
_cell.length_c   1.000
_cell.angle_alpha   90.00
_cell.angle_beta   90.00
_cell.angle_gamma   90.00
#
_symmetry.space_group_name_H-M   'P 1'
#
loop_
_entity.id
_entity.type
_entity.pdbx_description
1 polymer ?
#
loop_
_entity_poly.entity_id
_entity_poly.type
_entity_poly.pdbx_seq_one_letter_code
_entity_poly.pdbx_strand_id
1 'polypeptide(L)'
;MRKISRIFYMNKKLKAICFWSLFFFVTPLLSCVEVERDYFQSQALNLSGGTARQEDDAFRYAYQSYALACIAIMDGDYEQGEIHLKEAFKNDEHSLYLSMKVSHVLLKQGKEEEALGFAQKAVQDHPRDIDAKQFLAELYSQLQRFESAVSQYQEILVNDPGNKEARLQLSTLFIRLKDFDSALGHLTILIKDNPELLMAHYYMGRINFERGDYGLAEKALLRVLEINPEFLPALFDSAVLYGKTDKLDRAIECYERIVAISPANTTARERLISLLYETGQDKAAEEAIAEMEKNISPGDRDRKTLGLIYLKHGKLDESIAELTSIVEAFPDDQEARYYLGAALDEHEDFDAAYENLSFLSPESNYFVHARIRMASILQEQGKTDEAIDLLREVINLKQGHPRLYLMLSTLYEGREQYQAAMSVLKEGLNNNARDTDLLYRMGIVLERLKRNTECLENMEMILTIDPHHADALNYIGYTYADKGIHLDKAQEFIEKALKYKPDSGYIIDSLGWVYFQKGLYDRALIELKRAVKLTPDDPVINEHLGDAYFKVEQYERALETYNRALVLENADQEKLKEKIRGVMEHLKGDAPQ
;
A
#
# COMPACT_ATOMS: atom_id res chain seq x y z
N MET A 1 -17.10 39.40 -30.03
CA MET A 1 -16.85 39.97 -31.37
C MET A 1 -15.69 40.95 -31.29
N ARG A 2 -14.65 40.72 -32.11
CA ARG A 2 -13.56 41.63 -32.56
C ARG A 2 -12.58 42.19 -31.50
N LYS A 3 -11.26 42.23 -31.68
CA LYS A 3 -10.27 41.65 -32.62
C LYS A 3 -8.88 42.23 -32.21
N ILE A 4 -7.85 41.39 -32.08
CA ILE A 4 -6.54 41.50 -32.76
C ILE A 4 -5.46 42.51 -32.24
N SER A 5 -4.43 41.91 -31.61
CA SER A 5 -2.96 41.97 -31.83
C SER A 5 -2.19 43.27 -32.20
N ARG A 6 -1.01 43.44 -31.55
CA ARG A 6 0.27 43.95 -32.09
C ARG A 6 1.41 43.21 -31.34
N ILE A 7 2.28 42.39 -31.97
CA ILE A 7 3.49 42.70 -32.78
C ILE A 7 4.56 43.39 -31.91
N PHE A 8 5.61 42.72 -31.40
CA PHE A 8 6.87 42.20 -32.00
C PHE A 8 8.06 43.06 -31.54
N TYR A 9 9.04 42.46 -30.87
CA TYR A 9 10.40 43.01 -30.79
C TYR A 9 11.40 41.89 -31.08
N MET A 10 11.95 41.94 -32.31
CA MET A 10 13.05 41.12 -32.79
C MET A 10 14.36 41.86 -32.52
N ASN A 11 15.39 41.14 -32.08
CA ASN A 11 16.77 41.63 -32.08
C ASN A 11 17.57 40.90 -33.17
N LYS A 12 18.02 41.63 -34.20
CA LYS A 12 18.93 41.19 -35.26
C LYS A 12 19.80 42.38 -35.68
N LYS A 13 21.12 42.22 -35.58
CA LYS A 13 22.22 42.81 -36.38
C LYS A 13 23.52 42.35 -35.69
N LEU A 14 24.58 41.88 -36.35
CA LEU A 14 25.22 42.43 -37.54
C LEU A 14 25.68 41.35 -38.55
N LYS A 15 25.55 41.70 -39.83
CA LYS A 15 26.35 41.22 -40.98
C LYS A 15 27.00 42.45 -41.61
N ALA A 16 28.24 42.32 -42.09
CA ALA A 16 28.79 42.89 -43.35
C ALA A 16 30.33 43.00 -43.29
N ILE A 17 31.19 42.95 -44.32
CA ILE A 17 31.19 42.71 -45.79
C ILE A 17 32.71 42.78 -46.19
N CYS A 18 33.21 42.03 -47.18
CA CYS A 18 34.03 42.59 -48.28
C CYS A 18 34.34 41.60 -49.43
N PHE A 19 34.57 42.17 -50.61
CA PHE A 19 34.30 41.67 -51.97
C PHE A 19 35.60 41.62 -52.81
N TRP A 20 35.81 40.53 -53.57
CA TRP A 20 36.38 40.37 -54.93
C TRP A 20 37.81 40.79 -55.37
N SER A 21 38.46 39.81 -56.06
CA SER A 21 39.29 39.85 -57.31
C SER A 21 40.53 38.91 -57.16
N LEU A 22 41.04 38.11 -58.12
CA LEU A 22 40.79 37.83 -59.54
C LEU A 22 41.54 36.50 -59.93
N PHE A 23 40.92 35.66 -60.80
CA PHE A 23 41.47 34.83 -61.91
C PHE A 23 42.63 33.78 -61.79
N PHE A 24 42.29 32.51 -62.11
CA PHE A 24 42.93 31.43 -62.95
C PHE A 24 44.44 31.07 -62.79
N PHE A 25 44.97 29.83 -62.86
CA PHE A 25 44.66 28.48 -63.42
C PHE A 25 45.60 27.51 -62.61
N VAL A 26 45.29 26.28 -62.14
CA VAL A 26 45.36 24.97 -62.81
C VAL A 26 45.03 23.86 -61.77
N THR A 27 43.95 23.10 -62.05
CA THR A 27 43.55 21.71 -61.68
C THR A 27 43.92 21.06 -60.32
N PRO A 28 42.92 20.45 -59.64
CA PRO A 28 43.10 19.19 -58.93
C PRO A 28 42.32 18.03 -59.61
N LEU A 29 42.97 16.86 -59.67
CA LEU A 29 42.36 15.60 -60.07
C LEU A 29 41.31 15.18 -59.03
N LEU A 30 40.07 15.00 -59.52
CA LEU A 30 39.15 13.86 -59.35
C LEU A 30 39.25 13.08 -58.01
N SER A 31 38.18 12.86 -57.25
CA SER A 31 36.86 12.43 -57.71
C SER A 31 35.76 12.64 -56.63
N CYS A 32 34.70 13.36 -56.99
CA CYS A 32 33.34 13.05 -56.54
C CYS A 32 32.75 12.07 -57.55
N VAL A 33 32.07 11.03 -57.09
CA VAL A 33 30.95 10.44 -57.84
C VAL A 33 29.83 10.18 -56.84
N GLU A 34 28.79 11.02 -56.94
CA GLU A 34 27.43 10.71 -56.49
C GLU A 34 27.01 9.40 -57.15
N VAL A 35 26.62 8.40 -56.36
CA VAL A 35 26.03 7.18 -56.91
C VAL A 35 24.55 7.45 -57.15
N GLU A 36 24.24 7.72 -58.42
CA GLU A 36 22.89 7.76 -58.97
C GLU A 36 22.15 6.42 -58.76
N ARG A 37 20.84 6.53 -58.54
CA ARG A 37 19.92 5.47 -58.09
C ARG A 37 19.49 4.47 -59.18
N ASP A 38 20.11 4.45 -60.36
CA ASP A 38 19.57 3.79 -61.56
C ASP A 38 20.42 2.66 -62.19
N TYR A 39 21.40 2.08 -61.49
CA TYR A 39 22.33 1.11 -62.13
C TYR A 39 21.96 -0.39 -62.07
N PHE A 40 20.81 -0.81 -61.53
CA PHE A 40 20.44 -2.24 -61.47
C PHE A 40 19.27 -2.65 -62.38
N GLN A 41 19.19 -2.05 -63.57
CA GLN A 41 18.36 -2.55 -64.67
C GLN A 41 19.16 -2.62 -65.98
N SER A 42 20.17 -3.49 -66.05
CA SER A 42 20.52 -4.21 -67.28
C SER A 42 21.79 -5.04 -67.10
N GLN A 43 21.63 -6.35 -67.01
CA GLN A 43 22.41 -7.30 -67.82
C GLN A 43 21.93 -8.72 -67.52
N ALA A 44 21.09 -9.21 -68.42
CA ALA A 44 20.87 -10.62 -68.64
C ALA A 44 21.70 -11.08 -69.85
N LEU A 45 22.27 -12.29 -69.75
CA LEU A 45 22.85 -13.18 -70.78
C LEU A 45 24.29 -12.84 -71.24
N ASN A 46 25.27 -13.77 -71.30
CA ASN A 46 25.21 -15.19 -71.65
C ASN A 46 26.38 -16.07 -71.10
N LEU A 47 26.13 -17.37 -71.12
CA LEU A 47 26.78 -18.53 -70.48
C LEU A 47 28.17 -18.97 -70.99
N SER A 48 28.98 -19.61 -70.12
CA SER A 48 29.46 -20.99 -70.35
C SER A 48 30.13 -21.61 -69.11
N GLY A 49 29.78 -22.86 -68.80
CA GLY A 49 30.59 -23.76 -67.96
C GLY A 49 29.97 -24.23 -66.63
N GLY A 50 29.24 -25.36 -66.66
CA GLY A 50 29.17 -26.36 -65.58
C GLY A 50 28.22 -26.09 -64.40
N THR A 51 27.04 -26.72 -64.42
CA THR A 51 26.24 -27.29 -63.29
C THR A 51 26.22 -26.64 -61.88
N ALA A 52 26.57 -25.36 -61.73
CA ALA A 52 26.44 -24.57 -60.50
C ALA A 52 25.79 -23.24 -60.89
N ARG A 53 24.46 -23.09 -60.72
CA ARG A 53 23.77 -21.82 -61.09
C ARG A 53 22.33 -21.62 -60.62
N GLN A 54 21.88 -22.30 -59.56
CA GLN A 54 20.58 -22.00 -58.95
C GLN A 54 20.74 -21.66 -57.47
N GLU A 55 21.50 -22.47 -56.74
CA GLU A 55 21.86 -22.20 -55.33
C GLU A 55 22.73 -20.94 -55.18
N ASP A 56 23.72 -20.74 -56.06
CA ASP A 56 24.59 -19.54 -56.02
C ASP A 56 23.83 -18.23 -56.27
N ASP A 57 22.76 -18.27 -57.07
CA ASP A 57 21.93 -17.10 -57.32
C ASP A 57 20.98 -16.84 -56.13
N ALA A 58 20.44 -17.89 -55.51
CA ALA A 58 19.59 -17.78 -54.33
C ALA A 58 20.31 -17.10 -53.15
N PHE A 59 21.55 -17.51 -52.82
CA PHE A 59 22.32 -16.86 -51.74
C PHE A 59 22.67 -15.40 -52.04
N ARG A 60 22.93 -15.05 -53.31
CA ARG A 60 23.15 -13.66 -53.71
C ARG A 60 21.89 -12.81 -53.54
N TYR A 61 20.73 -13.34 -53.94
CA TYR A 61 19.43 -12.69 -53.72
C TYR A 61 19.08 -12.58 -52.24
N ALA A 62 19.39 -13.60 -51.43
CA ALA A 62 19.21 -13.58 -49.98
C ALA A 62 20.03 -12.47 -49.33
N TYR A 63 21.33 -12.36 -49.69
CA TYR A 63 22.21 -11.32 -49.17
C TYR A 63 21.77 -9.91 -49.59
N GLN A 64 21.38 -9.73 -50.85
CA GLN A 64 20.88 -8.43 -51.33
C GLN A 64 19.62 -8.00 -50.58
N SER A 65 18.64 -8.91 -50.44
CA SER A 65 17.41 -8.65 -49.70
C SER A 65 17.70 -8.38 -48.22
N TYR A 66 18.65 -9.09 -47.62
CA TYR A 66 19.08 -8.85 -46.24
C TYR A 66 19.73 -7.46 -46.06
N ALA A 67 20.55 -7.00 -47.01
CA ALA A 67 21.15 -5.67 -46.96
C ALA A 67 20.09 -4.56 -47.05
N LEU A 68 19.09 -4.72 -47.94
CA LEU A 68 17.96 -3.78 -48.03
C LEU A 68 17.13 -3.76 -46.75
N ALA A 69 16.89 -4.92 -46.15
CA ALA A 69 16.26 -5.02 -44.84
C ALA A 69 17.02 -4.23 -43.76
N CYS A 70 18.35 -4.38 -43.70
CA CYS A 70 19.17 -3.65 -42.72
C CYS A 70 19.06 -2.14 -42.87
N ILE A 71 19.09 -1.64 -44.11
CA ILE A 71 18.92 -0.21 -44.41
C ILE A 71 17.56 0.28 -43.91
N ALA A 72 16.48 -0.42 -44.27
CA ALA A 72 15.13 -0.07 -43.84
C ALA A 72 14.98 -0.05 -42.29
N ILE A 73 15.53 -1.07 -41.61
CA ILE A 73 15.51 -1.14 -40.14
C ILE A 73 16.31 0.01 -39.50
N MET A 74 17.46 0.37 -40.06
CA MET A 74 18.27 1.50 -39.59
C MET A 74 17.54 2.84 -39.75
N ASP A 75 16.73 2.97 -40.80
CA ASP A 75 15.88 4.14 -41.06
C ASP A 75 14.59 4.12 -40.21
N GLY A 76 14.36 3.08 -39.41
CA GLY A 76 13.18 2.90 -38.56
C GLY A 76 11.95 2.34 -39.28
N ASP A 77 12.08 1.99 -40.57
CA ASP A 77 11.03 1.38 -41.37
C ASP A 77 11.03 -0.15 -41.18
N TYR A 78 10.45 -0.58 -40.07
CA TYR A 78 10.35 -2.00 -39.72
C TYR A 78 9.44 -2.80 -40.67
N GLU A 79 8.48 -2.17 -41.33
CA GLU A 79 7.55 -2.83 -42.25
C GLU A 79 8.27 -3.23 -43.55
N GLN A 80 9.03 -2.30 -44.17
CA GLN A 80 9.89 -2.64 -45.30
C GLN A 80 11.03 -3.57 -44.89
N GLY A 81 11.58 -3.37 -43.69
CA GLY A 81 12.57 -4.27 -43.10
C GLY A 81 12.09 -5.72 -43.04
N GLU A 82 10.85 -5.95 -42.59
CA GLU A 82 10.24 -7.29 -42.56
C GLU A 82 10.06 -7.88 -43.95
N ILE A 83 9.54 -7.11 -44.91
CA ILE A 83 9.31 -7.58 -46.28
C ILE A 83 10.63 -8.09 -46.88
N HIS A 84 11.69 -7.28 -46.78
CA HIS A 84 13.01 -7.63 -47.29
C HIS A 84 13.64 -8.80 -46.51
N LEU A 85 13.43 -8.91 -45.19
CA LEU A 85 13.91 -10.05 -44.42
C LEU A 85 13.18 -11.36 -44.76
N LYS A 86 11.86 -11.32 -44.97
CA LYS A 86 11.07 -12.49 -45.39
C LYS A 86 11.48 -12.94 -46.80
N GLU A 87 11.78 -12.01 -47.70
CA GLU A 87 12.32 -12.34 -49.02
C GLU A 87 13.74 -12.91 -48.93
N ALA A 88 14.60 -12.35 -48.07
CA ALA A 88 15.92 -12.91 -47.80
C ALA A 88 15.82 -14.35 -47.28
N PHE A 89 14.93 -14.58 -46.32
CA PHE A 89 14.67 -15.89 -45.73
C PHE A 89 14.13 -16.90 -46.75
N LYS A 90 13.24 -16.49 -47.65
CA LYS A 90 12.72 -17.36 -48.72
C LYS A 90 13.81 -17.88 -49.66
N ASN A 91 14.88 -17.11 -49.82
CA ASN A 91 16.03 -17.49 -50.66
C ASN A 91 17.13 -18.23 -49.88
N ASP A 92 16.98 -18.37 -48.56
CA ASP A 92 17.87 -19.12 -47.65
C ASP A 92 17.08 -19.63 -46.42
N GLU A 93 16.17 -20.58 -46.67
CA GLU A 93 15.12 -20.98 -45.72
C GLU A 93 15.61 -21.71 -44.45
N HIS A 94 16.88 -22.13 -44.44
CA HIS A 94 17.52 -22.82 -43.32
C HIS A 94 18.52 -21.92 -42.57
N SER A 95 18.62 -20.64 -42.93
CA SER A 95 19.47 -19.69 -42.26
C SER A 95 18.96 -19.38 -40.85
N LEU A 96 19.67 -19.91 -39.86
CA LEU A 96 19.42 -19.63 -38.44
C LEU A 96 19.38 -18.12 -38.19
N TYR A 97 20.37 -17.40 -38.72
CA TYR A 97 20.52 -15.96 -38.52
C TYR A 97 19.33 -15.18 -39.09
N LEU A 98 18.89 -15.49 -40.32
CA LEU A 98 17.73 -14.83 -40.92
C LEU A 98 16.45 -15.14 -40.16
N SER A 99 16.25 -16.39 -39.74
CA SER A 99 15.06 -16.77 -38.95
C SER A 99 14.96 -15.98 -37.64
N MET A 100 16.06 -15.87 -36.89
CA MET A 100 16.12 -15.06 -35.67
C MET A 100 15.93 -13.56 -35.94
N LYS A 101 16.51 -13.03 -37.02
CA LYS A 101 16.35 -11.62 -37.40
C LYS A 101 14.93 -11.27 -37.81
N VAL A 102 14.27 -12.11 -38.60
CA VAL A 102 12.85 -11.95 -38.96
C VAL A 102 12.00 -11.94 -37.69
N SER A 103 12.22 -12.91 -36.80
CA SER A 103 11.51 -13.00 -35.52
C SER A 103 11.66 -11.74 -34.66
N HIS A 104 12.89 -11.24 -34.50
CA HIS A 104 13.14 -10.02 -33.72
C HIS A 104 12.44 -8.79 -34.31
N VAL A 105 12.44 -8.63 -35.64
CA VAL A 105 11.75 -7.50 -36.30
C VAL A 105 10.23 -7.59 -36.15
N LEU A 106 9.66 -8.79 -36.29
CA LEU A 106 8.23 -9.02 -36.07
C LEU A 106 7.81 -8.69 -34.62
N LEU A 107 8.64 -9.05 -33.64
CA LEU A 107 8.40 -8.72 -32.24
C LEU A 107 8.37 -7.21 -31.99
N LYS A 108 9.29 -6.45 -32.62
CA LYS A 108 9.30 -4.98 -32.52
C LYS A 108 8.05 -4.32 -33.11
N GLN A 109 7.39 -4.99 -34.06
CA GLN A 109 6.13 -4.55 -34.64
C GLN A 109 4.89 -5.04 -33.88
N GLY A 110 5.04 -5.80 -32.79
CA GLY A 110 3.93 -6.41 -32.05
C GLY A 110 3.30 -7.62 -32.74
N LYS A 111 3.94 -8.19 -33.77
CA LYS A 111 3.49 -9.42 -34.47
C LYS A 111 4.01 -10.67 -33.75
N GLU A 112 3.52 -10.88 -32.53
CA GLU A 112 4.08 -11.83 -31.55
C GLU A 112 4.03 -13.30 -31.99
N GLU A 113 2.89 -13.79 -32.52
CA GLU A 113 2.76 -15.18 -32.95
C GLU A 113 3.61 -15.49 -34.20
N GLU A 114 3.71 -14.55 -35.14
CA GLU A 114 4.58 -14.72 -36.30
C GLU A 114 6.04 -14.75 -35.88
N ALA A 115 6.45 -13.85 -34.98
CA ALA A 115 7.78 -13.84 -34.40
C ALA A 115 8.11 -15.20 -33.76
N LEU A 116 7.15 -15.76 -33.01
CA LEU A 116 7.31 -17.05 -32.37
C LEU A 116 7.47 -18.18 -33.39
N GLY A 117 6.71 -18.18 -34.49
CA GLY A 117 6.85 -19.18 -35.55
C GLY A 117 8.27 -19.23 -36.14
N PHE A 118 8.89 -18.07 -36.40
CA PHE A 118 10.27 -18.00 -36.90
C PHE A 118 11.31 -18.43 -35.84
N ALA A 119 11.08 -18.12 -34.56
CA ALA A 119 11.95 -18.59 -33.47
C ALA A 119 11.85 -20.11 -33.27
N GLN A 120 10.66 -20.69 -33.37
CA GLN A 120 10.45 -22.14 -33.32
C GLN A 120 11.11 -22.85 -34.49
N LYS A 121 10.99 -22.29 -35.70
CA LYS A 121 11.67 -22.83 -36.88
C LYS A 121 13.20 -22.82 -36.72
N ALA A 122 13.76 -21.75 -36.17
CA ALA A 122 15.19 -21.67 -35.89
C ALA A 122 15.68 -22.83 -35.00
N VAL A 123 14.95 -23.14 -33.93
CA VAL A 123 15.27 -24.27 -33.04
C VAL A 123 14.98 -25.63 -33.69
N GLN A 124 13.93 -25.74 -34.52
CA GLN A 124 13.59 -26.97 -35.23
C GLN A 124 14.68 -27.37 -36.24
N ASP A 125 15.18 -26.41 -37.02
CA ASP A 125 16.22 -26.63 -38.02
C ASP A 125 17.60 -26.84 -37.35
N HIS A 126 17.84 -26.18 -36.21
CA HIS A 126 19.12 -26.21 -35.48
C HIS A 126 18.93 -26.60 -34.00
N PRO A 127 18.53 -27.85 -33.69
CA PRO A 127 18.10 -28.26 -32.33
C PRO A 127 19.21 -28.33 -31.28
N ARG A 128 20.47 -28.13 -31.67
CA ARG A 128 21.63 -28.08 -30.76
C ARG A 128 22.19 -26.67 -30.58
N ASP A 129 21.65 -25.69 -31.29
CA ASP A 129 22.10 -24.32 -31.21
C ASP A 129 21.58 -23.66 -29.92
N ILE A 130 22.50 -23.15 -29.09
CA ILE A 130 22.18 -22.60 -27.78
C ILE A 130 21.53 -21.21 -27.92
N ASP A 131 22.05 -20.39 -28.84
CA ASP A 131 21.58 -19.03 -29.05
C ASP A 131 20.14 -19.02 -29.59
N ALA A 132 19.82 -19.97 -30.49
CA ALA A 132 18.46 -20.18 -30.99
C ALA A 132 17.47 -20.55 -29.87
N LYS A 133 17.86 -21.48 -28.99
CA LYS A 133 17.03 -21.91 -27.86
C LYS A 133 16.86 -20.81 -26.82
N GLN A 134 17.93 -20.09 -26.52
CA GLN A 134 17.89 -18.96 -25.60
C GLN A 134 16.95 -17.87 -26.13
N PHE A 135 17.08 -17.51 -27.41
CA PHE A 135 16.21 -16.53 -28.04
C PHE A 135 14.73 -16.96 -28.01
N LEU A 136 14.43 -18.24 -28.30
CA LEU A 136 13.08 -18.77 -28.19
C LEU A 136 12.57 -18.73 -26.73
N ALA A 137 13.42 -19.05 -25.75
CA ALA A 137 13.06 -19.01 -24.34
C ALA A 137 12.79 -17.58 -23.84
N GLU A 138 13.60 -16.60 -24.25
CA GLU A 138 13.40 -15.18 -23.97
C GLU A 138 12.08 -14.68 -24.56
N LEU A 139 11.78 -15.06 -25.80
CA LEU A 139 10.52 -14.73 -26.45
C LEU A 139 9.33 -15.35 -25.70
N TYR A 140 9.41 -16.62 -25.32
CA TYR A 140 8.38 -17.25 -24.48
C TYR A 140 8.19 -16.51 -23.15
N SER A 141 9.29 -16.08 -22.50
CA SER A 141 9.24 -15.33 -21.25
C SER A 141 8.56 -13.96 -21.41
N GLN A 142 8.86 -13.23 -22.49
CA GLN A 142 8.22 -11.95 -22.81
C GLN A 142 6.72 -12.11 -23.06
N LEU A 143 6.32 -13.19 -23.74
CA LEU A 143 4.92 -13.55 -24.01
C LEU A 143 4.22 -14.22 -22.81
N GLN A 144 4.86 -14.23 -21.64
CA GLN A 144 4.36 -14.86 -20.40
C GLN A 144 4.07 -16.37 -20.50
N ARG A 145 4.64 -17.05 -21.50
CA ARG A 145 4.60 -18.51 -21.67
C ARG A 145 5.74 -19.17 -20.88
N PHE A 146 5.73 -18.99 -19.57
CA PHE A 146 6.86 -19.33 -18.70
C PHE A 146 7.23 -20.82 -18.71
N GLU A 147 6.25 -21.73 -18.80
CA GLU A 147 6.52 -23.17 -18.87
C GLU A 147 7.28 -23.56 -20.15
N SER A 148 6.93 -22.93 -21.28
CA SER A 148 7.63 -23.14 -22.55
C SER A 148 9.06 -22.60 -22.49
N ALA A 149 9.26 -21.43 -21.86
CA ALA A 149 10.59 -20.88 -21.62
C ALA A 149 11.45 -21.79 -20.72
N VAL A 150 10.86 -22.34 -19.65
CA VAL A 150 11.51 -23.31 -18.74
C VAL A 150 11.98 -24.53 -19.53
N SER A 151 11.13 -25.09 -20.39
CA SER A 151 11.48 -26.25 -21.21
C SER A 151 12.71 -25.99 -22.09
N GLN A 152 12.76 -24.83 -22.77
CA GLN A 152 13.91 -24.47 -23.61
C GLN A 152 15.21 -24.31 -22.82
N TYR A 153 15.18 -23.66 -21.66
CA TYR A 153 16.37 -23.54 -20.82
C TYR A 153 16.82 -24.88 -20.20
N GLN A 154 15.89 -25.76 -19.86
CA GLN A 154 16.22 -27.11 -19.41
C GLN A 154 16.93 -27.91 -20.51
N GLU A 155 16.48 -27.82 -21.76
CA GLU A 155 17.16 -28.46 -22.88
C GLU A 155 18.57 -27.92 -23.11
N ILE A 156 18.81 -26.63 -22.89
CA ILE A 156 20.17 -26.05 -22.93
C ILE A 156 21.03 -26.73 -21.84
N LEU A 157 20.52 -26.82 -20.61
CA LEU A 157 21.26 -27.40 -19.49
C LEU A 157 21.48 -28.92 -19.57
N VAL A 158 20.65 -29.65 -20.33
CA VAL A 158 20.89 -31.07 -20.64
C VAL A 158 22.14 -31.24 -21.51
N ASN A 159 22.35 -30.33 -22.47
CA ASN A 159 23.46 -30.40 -23.42
C ASN A 159 24.73 -29.70 -22.89
N ASP A 160 24.56 -28.62 -22.13
CA ASP A 160 25.61 -27.87 -21.47
C ASP A 160 25.25 -27.62 -19.99
N PRO A 161 25.51 -28.60 -19.11
CA PRO A 161 25.31 -28.42 -17.67
C PRO A 161 26.21 -27.34 -17.06
N GLY A 162 27.19 -26.78 -17.77
CA GLY A 162 28.03 -25.69 -17.30
C GLY A 162 27.44 -24.31 -17.57
N ASN A 163 26.34 -24.21 -18.33
CA ASN A 163 25.81 -22.94 -18.80
C ASN A 163 25.22 -22.10 -17.66
N LYS A 164 26.00 -21.12 -17.19
CA LYS A 164 25.64 -20.26 -16.05
C LYS A 164 24.48 -19.32 -16.38
N GLU A 165 24.44 -18.79 -17.60
CA GLU A 165 23.41 -17.86 -18.05
C GLU A 165 22.05 -18.56 -18.12
N ALA A 166 21.97 -19.70 -18.83
CA ALA A 166 20.75 -20.50 -18.92
C ALA A 166 20.22 -20.91 -17.54
N ARG A 167 21.13 -21.27 -16.61
CA ARG A 167 20.74 -21.64 -15.24
C ARG A 167 20.24 -20.44 -14.43
N LEU A 168 20.83 -19.25 -14.60
CA LEU A 168 20.35 -18.03 -13.93
C LEU A 168 18.97 -17.65 -14.47
N GLN A 169 18.79 -17.62 -15.79
CA GLN A 169 17.50 -17.33 -16.42
C GLN A 169 16.41 -18.32 -15.98
N LEU A 170 16.71 -19.62 -15.99
CA LEU A 170 15.82 -20.66 -15.49
C LEU A 170 15.43 -20.43 -14.02
N SER A 171 16.39 -20.03 -13.17
CA SER A 171 16.11 -19.68 -11.77
C SER A 171 15.12 -18.50 -11.67
N THR A 172 15.29 -17.46 -12.48
CA THR A 172 14.36 -16.32 -12.49
C THR A 172 12.95 -16.67 -12.97
N LEU A 173 12.83 -17.60 -13.92
CA LEU A 173 11.54 -18.14 -14.37
C LEU A 173 10.84 -18.91 -13.26
N PHE A 174 11.57 -19.77 -12.55
CA PHE A 174 11.01 -20.48 -11.39
C PHE A 174 10.56 -19.53 -10.27
N ILE A 175 11.30 -18.44 -10.02
CA ILE A 175 10.87 -17.37 -9.09
C ILE A 175 9.53 -16.76 -9.53
N ARG A 176 9.36 -16.44 -10.82
CA ARG A 176 8.10 -15.90 -11.36
C ARG A 176 6.94 -16.89 -11.24
N LEU A 177 7.21 -18.18 -11.43
CA LEU A 177 6.27 -19.28 -11.25
C LEU A 177 6.00 -19.60 -9.77
N LYS A 178 6.69 -18.93 -8.83
CA LYS A 178 6.66 -19.22 -7.39
C LYS A 178 7.12 -20.63 -7.01
N ASP A 179 7.85 -21.31 -7.90
CA ASP A 179 8.53 -22.57 -7.61
C ASP A 179 9.90 -22.26 -6.98
N PHE A 180 9.86 -21.88 -5.70
CA PHE A 180 11.03 -21.44 -4.97
C PHE A 180 12.05 -22.56 -4.73
N ASP A 181 11.61 -23.80 -4.60
CA ASP A 181 12.51 -24.92 -4.33
C ASP A 181 13.37 -25.24 -5.56
N SER A 182 12.78 -25.26 -6.76
CA SER A 182 13.52 -25.41 -8.02
C SER A 182 14.49 -24.24 -8.23
N ALA A 183 14.05 -23.01 -7.98
CA ALA A 183 14.91 -21.83 -8.08
C ALA A 183 16.13 -21.92 -7.14
N LEU A 184 15.92 -22.23 -5.85
CA LEU A 184 17.00 -22.38 -4.88
C LEU A 184 17.97 -23.52 -5.25
N GLY A 185 17.47 -24.62 -5.80
CA GLY A 185 18.29 -25.71 -6.31
C GLY A 185 19.28 -25.23 -7.39
N HIS A 186 18.78 -24.51 -8.40
CA HIS A 186 19.63 -23.97 -9.46
C HIS A 186 20.60 -22.88 -8.97
N LEU A 187 20.14 -21.97 -8.10
CA LEU A 187 20.98 -20.93 -7.49
C LEU A 187 22.12 -21.53 -6.64
N THR A 188 21.86 -22.63 -5.94
CA THR A 188 22.87 -23.34 -5.14
C THR A 188 24.00 -23.88 -6.02
N ILE A 189 23.66 -24.45 -7.19
CA ILE A 189 24.66 -24.93 -8.15
C ILE A 189 25.47 -23.74 -8.68
N LEU A 190 24.82 -22.64 -9.03
CA LEU A 190 25.50 -21.42 -9.49
C LEU A 190 26.52 -20.88 -8.47
N ILE A 191 26.16 -20.85 -7.19
CA ILE A 191 27.04 -20.38 -6.11
C ILE A 191 28.19 -21.36 -5.86
N LYS A 192 27.94 -22.67 -5.97
CA LYS A 192 29.01 -23.67 -5.87
C LYS A 192 30.08 -23.48 -6.95
N ASP A 193 29.64 -23.18 -8.18
CA ASP A 193 30.54 -22.97 -9.32
C ASP A 193 31.19 -21.58 -9.32
N ASN A 194 30.49 -20.57 -8.79
CA ASN A 194 31.01 -19.21 -8.62
C ASN A 194 30.48 -18.59 -7.30
N PRO A 195 31.26 -18.69 -6.20
CA PRO A 195 30.85 -18.17 -4.88
C PRO A 195 30.64 -16.66 -4.81
N GLU A 196 31.13 -15.90 -5.79
CA GLU A 196 31.01 -14.44 -5.87
C GLU A 196 29.94 -13.98 -6.88
N LEU A 197 29.11 -14.90 -7.40
CA LEU A 197 28.03 -14.53 -8.30
C LEU A 197 26.94 -13.75 -7.55
N LEU A 198 27.04 -12.42 -7.59
CA LEU A 198 26.19 -11.47 -6.87
C LEU A 198 24.70 -11.74 -7.05
N MET A 199 24.24 -11.89 -8.29
CA MET A 199 22.82 -12.09 -8.59
C MET A 199 22.25 -13.38 -8.00
N ALA A 200 23.07 -14.44 -7.86
CA ALA A 200 22.59 -15.68 -7.28
C ALA A 200 22.30 -15.52 -5.78
N HIS A 201 23.20 -14.86 -5.03
CA HIS A 201 22.97 -14.53 -3.63
C HIS A 201 21.78 -13.58 -3.46
N TYR A 202 21.64 -12.57 -4.33
CA TYR A 202 20.51 -11.64 -4.28
C TYR A 202 19.16 -12.34 -4.46
N TYR A 203 19.03 -13.20 -5.48
CA TYR A 203 17.79 -13.96 -5.67
C TYR A 203 17.53 -14.96 -4.55
N MET A 204 18.56 -15.61 -3.98
CA MET A 204 18.39 -16.42 -2.78
C MET A 204 17.85 -15.58 -1.61
N GLY A 205 18.39 -14.38 -1.39
CA GLY A 205 17.91 -13.45 -0.37
C GLY A 205 16.43 -13.13 -0.53
N ARG A 206 16.01 -12.75 -1.74
CA ARG A 206 14.61 -12.46 -2.05
C ARG A 206 13.67 -13.65 -1.89
N ILE A 207 14.06 -14.84 -2.35
CA ILE A 207 13.25 -16.05 -2.18
C ILE A 207 13.04 -16.35 -0.69
N ASN A 208 14.10 -16.32 0.12
CA ASN A 208 13.99 -16.58 1.54
C ASN A 208 13.18 -15.50 2.26
N PHE A 209 13.27 -14.25 1.81
CA PHE A 209 12.45 -13.15 2.33
C PHE A 209 10.95 -13.41 2.10
N GLU A 210 10.55 -13.78 0.89
CA GLU A 210 9.16 -14.11 0.53
C GLU A 210 8.62 -15.33 1.28
N ARG A 211 9.49 -16.30 1.61
CA ARG A 211 9.14 -17.47 2.41
C ARG A 211 9.00 -17.18 3.91
N GLY A 212 9.39 -15.99 4.37
CA GLY A 212 9.45 -15.64 5.79
C GLY A 212 10.70 -16.19 6.52
N ASP A 213 11.65 -16.77 5.78
CA ASP A 213 12.92 -17.31 6.30
C ASP A 213 13.94 -16.17 6.50
N TYR A 214 13.59 -15.19 7.35
CA TYR A 214 14.31 -13.91 7.46
C TYR A 214 15.80 -14.04 7.81
N GLY A 215 16.19 -15.03 8.60
CA GLY A 215 17.60 -15.26 8.92
C GLY A 215 18.43 -15.71 7.71
N LEU A 216 17.85 -16.52 6.82
CA LEU A 216 18.51 -16.94 5.58
C LEU A 216 18.54 -15.79 4.56
N ALA A 217 17.46 -15.01 4.51
CA ALA A 217 17.39 -13.81 3.68
C ALA A 217 18.48 -12.80 4.07
N GLU A 218 18.62 -12.50 5.36
CA GLU A 218 19.66 -11.60 5.91
C GLU A 218 21.05 -12.07 5.49
N LYS A 219 21.37 -13.35 5.69
CA LYS A 219 22.67 -13.92 5.34
C LYS A 219 23.00 -13.77 3.86
N ALA A 220 22.04 -14.03 2.98
CA ALA A 220 22.23 -13.94 1.54
C ALA A 220 22.38 -12.48 1.08
N LEU A 221 21.57 -11.55 1.61
CA LEU A 221 21.68 -10.12 1.32
C LEU A 221 22.98 -9.50 1.84
N LEU A 222 23.44 -9.90 3.04
CA LEU A 222 24.75 -9.49 3.55
C LEU A 222 25.87 -9.95 2.61
N ARG A 223 25.79 -11.18 2.07
CA ARG A 223 26.77 -11.65 1.10
C ARG A 223 26.78 -10.80 -0.19
N VAL A 224 25.63 -10.33 -0.64
CA VAL A 224 25.55 -9.38 -1.77
C VAL A 224 26.27 -8.08 -1.43
N LEU A 225 26.05 -7.53 -0.24
CA LEU A 225 26.67 -6.28 0.21
C LEU A 225 28.17 -6.42 0.54
N GLU A 226 28.65 -7.62 0.85
CA GLU A 226 30.08 -7.93 0.93
C GLU A 226 30.75 -7.90 -0.45
N ILE A 227 30.09 -8.42 -1.48
CA ILE A 227 30.60 -8.46 -2.87
C ILE A 227 30.52 -7.05 -3.50
N ASN A 228 29.39 -6.38 -3.33
CA ASN A 228 29.17 -5.01 -3.80
C ASN A 228 28.44 -4.19 -2.73
N PRO A 229 29.18 -3.40 -1.94
CA PRO A 229 28.60 -2.55 -0.89
C PRO A 229 27.61 -1.49 -1.37
N GLU A 230 27.63 -1.13 -2.66
CA GLU A 230 26.78 -0.08 -3.23
C GLU A 230 25.59 -0.65 -4.01
N PHE A 231 25.33 -1.96 -3.91
CA PHE A 231 24.23 -2.59 -4.61
C PHE A 231 22.86 -2.19 -4.01
N LEU A 232 22.32 -1.08 -4.51
CA LEU A 232 21.08 -0.44 -4.04
C LEU A 232 19.91 -1.42 -3.84
N PRO A 233 19.62 -2.38 -4.74
CA PRO A 233 18.50 -3.30 -4.53
C PRO A 233 18.64 -4.13 -3.25
N ALA A 234 19.85 -4.63 -2.93
CA ALA A 234 20.05 -5.36 -1.67
C ALA A 234 20.02 -4.46 -0.44
N LEU A 235 20.44 -3.19 -0.54
CA LEU A 235 20.29 -2.23 0.57
C LEU A 235 18.81 -1.97 0.87
N PHE A 236 17.98 -1.77 -0.15
CA PHE A 236 16.54 -1.61 0.03
C PHE A 236 15.89 -2.85 0.63
N ASP A 237 16.16 -4.03 0.06
CA ASP A 237 15.60 -5.29 0.57
C ASP A 237 16.08 -5.57 2.02
N SER A 238 17.33 -5.22 2.35
CA SER A 238 17.85 -5.33 3.72
C SER A 238 17.15 -4.37 4.67
N ALA A 239 16.92 -3.12 4.26
CA ALA A 239 16.20 -2.14 5.09
C ALA A 239 14.77 -2.60 5.39
N VAL A 240 14.06 -3.12 4.37
CA VAL A 240 12.70 -3.66 4.52
C VAL A 240 12.69 -4.91 5.42
N LEU A 241 13.65 -5.81 5.24
CA LEU A 241 13.84 -6.97 6.13
C LEU A 241 14.04 -6.53 7.57
N TYR A 242 14.94 -5.58 7.82
CA TYR A 242 15.23 -5.10 9.15
C TYR A 242 14.00 -4.44 9.80
N GLY A 243 13.23 -3.64 9.06
CA GLY A 243 11.95 -3.11 9.54
C GLY A 243 10.94 -4.20 9.91
N LYS A 244 10.81 -5.27 9.11
CA LYS A 244 9.92 -6.41 9.44
C LYS A 244 10.37 -7.21 10.66
N THR A 245 11.66 -7.24 10.93
CA THR A 245 12.25 -7.96 12.08
C THR A 245 12.49 -7.06 13.29
N ASP A 246 11.95 -5.84 13.30
CA ASP A 246 12.08 -4.85 14.38
C ASP A 246 13.54 -4.48 14.71
N LYS A 247 14.44 -4.57 13.71
CA LYS A 247 15.86 -4.19 13.81
C LYS A 247 16.05 -2.78 13.24
N LEU A 248 15.37 -1.79 13.83
CA LEU A 248 15.23 -0.45 13.24
C LEU A 248 16.57 0.27 13.00
N ASP A 249 17.54 0.16 13.91
CA ASP A 249 18.86 0.78 13.76
C ASP A 249 19.57 0.33 12.47
N ARG A 250 19.48 -0.96 12.13
CA ARG A 250 20.07 -1.49 10.89
C ARG A 250 19.31 -1.06 9.64
N ALA A 251 18.00 -0.85 9.76
CA ALA A 251 17.21 -0.30 8.67
C ALA A 251 17.64 1.15 8.39
N ILE A 252 17.84 1.95 9.44
CA ILE A 252 18.37 3.31 9.36
C ILE A 252 19.73 3.32 8.66
N GLU A 253 20.69 2.49 9.09
CA GLU A 253 22.02 2.38 8.44
C GLU A 253 21.92 2.06 6.95
N CYS A 254 20.99 1.17 6.55
CA CYS A 254 20.77 0.85 5.14
C CYS A 254 20.24 2.06 4.35
N TYR A 255 19.28 2.80 4.89
CA TYR A 255 18.75 3.99 4.23
C TYR A 255 19.75 5.15 4.18
N GLU A 256 20.55 5.35 5.23
CA GLU A 256 21.65 6.32 5.22
C GLU A 256 22.63 6.02 4.09
N ARG A 257 23.01 4.75 3.91
CA ARG A 257 23.86 4.32 2.80
C ARG A 257 23.20 4.56 1.43
N ILE A 258 21.91 4.27 1.30
CA ILE A 258 21.18 4.53 0.05
C ILE A 258 21.18 6.03 -0.27
N VAL A 259 20.89 6.90 0.71
CA VAL A 259 20.87 8.35 0.53
C VAL A 259 22.27 8.89 0.24
N ALA A 260 23.33 8.32 0.81
CA ALA A 260 24.70 8.68 0.50
C ALA A 260 25.10 8.34 -0.94
N ILE A 261 24.68 7.15 -1.44
CA ILE A 261 24.96 6.71 -2.82
C ILE A 261 24.09 7.48 -3.83
N SER A 262 22.82 7.70 -3.50
CA SER A 262 21.84 8.37 -4.36
C SER A 262 21.11 9.48 -3.58
N PRO A 263 21.70 10.68 -3.49
CA PRO A 263 21.08 11.81 -2.79
C PRO A 263 19.76 12.30 -3.40
N ALA A 264 19.47 11.90 -4.65
CA ALA A 264 18.20 12.20 -5.32
C ALA A 264 17.09 11.18 -4.98
N ASN A 265 17.38 10.12 -4.22
CA ASN A 265 16.40 9.12 -3.84
C ASN A 265 15.50 9.62 -2.70
N THR A 266 14.44 10.34 -3.05
CA THR A 266 13.45 10.89 -2.11
C THR A 266 12.78 9.80 -1.29
N THR A 267 12.38 8.68 -1.90
CA THR A 267 11.76 7.54 -1.19
C THR A 267 12.64 7.02 -0.05
N ALA A 268 13.94 6.83 -0.28
CA ALA A 268 14.85 6.36 0.76
C ALA A 268 15.01 7.39 1.88
N ARG A 269 15.08 8.67 1.53
CA ARG A 269 15.19 9.75 2.51
C ARG A 269 13.94 9.89 3.36
N GLU A 270 12.75 9.81 2.78
CA GLU A 270 11.47 9.80 3.51
C GLU A 270 11.40 8.64 4.50
N ARG A 271 11.83 7.44 4.09
CA ARG A 271 11.88 6.25 4.97
C ARG A 271 12.88 6.44 6.10
N LEU A 272 14.04 7.01 5.82
CA LEU A 272 15.04 7.37 6.83
C LEU A 272 14.47 8.34 7.87
N ILE A 273 13.89 9.45 7.42
CA ILE A 273 13.31 10.48 8.31
C ILE A 273 12.21 9.88 9.20
N SER A 274 11.29 9.09 8.63
CA SER A 274 10.23 8.44 9.41
C SER A 274 10.80 7.50 10.48
N LEU A 275 11.83 6.70 10.16
CA LEU A 275 12.45 5.79 11.13
C LEU A 275 13.22 6.54 12.22
N LEU A 276 13.85 7.66 11.88
CA LEU A 276 14.55 8.49 12.85
C LEU A 276 13.55 9.07 13.88
N TYR A 277 12.37 9.53 13.44
CA TYR A 277 11.32 9.93 14.39
C TYR A 277 10.76 8.78 15.21
N GLU A 278 10.50 7.62 14.60
CA GLU A 278 10.00 6.44 15.32
C GLU A 278 10.97 5.95 16.40
N THR A 279 12.28 6.13 16.19
CA THR A 279 13.33 5.75 17.15
C THR A 279 13.72 6.89 18.11
N GLY A 280 13.03 8.04 18.06
CA GLY A 280 13.28 9.20 18.93
C GLY A 280 14.58 9.96 18.61
N GLN A 281 15.11 9.80 17.40
CA GLN A 281 16.31 10.47 16.90
C GLN A 281 15.96 11.77 16.16
N ASP A 282 15.14 12.61 16.80
CA ASP A 282 14.56 13.81 16.19
C ASP A 282 15.60 14.74 15.57
N LYS A 283 16.74 14.93 16.24
CA LYS A 283 17.81 15.80 15.72
C LYS A 283 18.37 15.29 14.39
N ALA A 284 18.57 13.98 14.26
CA ALA A 284 19.06 13.38 13.02
C ALA A 284 18.00 13.45 11.92
N ALA A 285 16.72 13.33 12.28
CA ALA A 285 15.61 13.52 11.35
C ALA A 285 15.61 14.95 10.78
N GLU A 286 15.77 15.97 11.62
CA GLU A 286 15.86 17.37 11.21
C GLU A 286 17.06 17.65 10.30
N GLU A 287 18.22 17.06 10.60
CA GLU A 287 19.41 17.17 9.74
C GLU A 287 19.17 16.53 8.36
N ALA A 288 18.51 15.38 8.30
CA ALA A 288 18.16 14.71 7.04
C ALA A 288 17.13 15.51 6.23
N ILE A 289 16.18 16.18 6.90
CA ILE A 289 15.20 17.07 6.27
C ILE A 289 15.90 18.31 5.71
N ALA A 290 16.76 18.98 6.49
CA ALA A 290 17.49 20.15 6.03
C ALA A 290 18.36 19.84 4.79
N GLU A 291 18.90 18.63 4.68
CA GLU A 291 19.62 18.19 3.48
C GLU A 291 18.70 17.97 2.27
N MET A 292 17.47 17.49 2.50
CA MET A 292 16.43 17.39 1.47
C MET A 292 16.09 18.76 0.88
N GLU A 293 15.89 19.75 1.76
CA GLU A 293 15.46 21.11 1.41
C GLU A 293 16.50 21.91 0.63
N LYS A 294 17.79 21.54 0.72
CA LYS A 294 18.83 22.15 -0.14
C LYS A 294 18.61 21.85 -1.62
N ASN A 295 17.97 20.74 -1.94
CA ASN A 295 17.84 20.22 -3.31
C ASN A 295 16.41 20.30 -3.84
N ILE A 296 15.43 20.55 -2.97
CA ILE A 296 14.00 20.55 -3.30
C ILE A 296 13.38 21.85 -2.80
N SER A 297 12.73 22.58 -3.70
CA SER A 297 12.17 23.90 -3.37
C SER A 297 10.91 23.77 -2.51
N PRO A 298 10.60 24.79 -1.67
CA PRO A 298 9.29 24.86 -1.02
C PRO A 298 8.13 24.81 -2.02
N GLY A 299 7.05 24.12 -1.66
CA GLY A 299 5.91 23.89 -2.57
C GLY A 299 6.15 22.83 -3.65
N ASP A 300 7.34 22.20 -3.72
CA ASP A 300 7.56 21.05 -4.60
C ASP A 300 6.76 19.84 -4.12
N ARG A 301 6.08 19.15 -5.04
CA ARG A 301 5.21 18.01 -4.74
C ARG A 301 5.95 16.87 -4.04
N ASP A 302 7.26 16.75 -4.26
CA ASP A 302 8.12 15.76 -3.60
C ASP A 302 8.29 16.03 -2.09
N ARG A 303 7.91 17.21 -1.58
CA ARG A 303 7.87 17.52 -0.13
C ARG A 303 6.54 17.16 0.52
N LYS A 304 5.51 16.73 -0.21
CA LYS A 304 4.22 16.37 0.38
C LYS A 304 4.35 15.31 1.47
N THR A 305 5.16 14.28 1.25
CA THR A 305 5.39 13.22 2.23
C THR A 305 5.99 13.76 3.54
N LEU A 306 6.79 14.83 3.48
CA LEU A 306 7.35 15.46 4.68
C LEU A 306 6.25 16.04 5.57
N GLY A 307 5.29 16.75 4.99
CA GLY A 307 4.11 17.24 5.71
C GLY A 307 3.33 16.10 6.38
N LEU A 308 3.16 14.96 5.69
CA LEU A 308 2.51 13.78 6.26
C LEU A 308 3.32 13.12 7.38
N ILE A 309 4.64 13.08 7.26
CA ILE A 309 5.55 12.58 8.30
C ILE A 309 5.42 13.46 9.54
N TYR A 310 5.48 14.78 9.39
CA TYR A 310 5.31 15.71 10.50
C TYR A 310 3.96 15.53 11.21
N LEU A 311 2.86 15.43 10.46
CA LEU A 311 1.53 15.19 11.02
C LEU A 311 1.49 13.90 11.85
N LYS A 312 2.00 12.79 11.30
CA LYS A 312 2.03 11.49 11.99
C LYS A 312 2.78 11.55 13.33
N HIS A 313 3.80 12.40 13.43
CA HIS A 313 4.62 12.55 14.63
C HIS A 313 4.22 13.74 15.52
N GLY A 314 3.06 14.35 15.26
CA GLY A 314 2.53 15.44 16.10
C GLY A 314 3.26 16.78 15.94
N LYS A 315 4.08 16.93 14.90
CA LYS A 315 4.78 18.17 14.55
C LYS A 315 3.85 19.05 13.71
N LEU A 316 2.82 19.58 14.37
CA LEU A 316 1.69 20.21 13.70
C LEU A 316 2.08 21.49 12.96
N ASP A 317 2.90 22.35 13.55
CA ASP A 317 3.36 23.60 12.94
C ASP A 317 4.14 23.35 11.63
N GLU A 318 5.09 22.42 11.66
CA GLU A 318 5.90 22.04 10.51
C GLU A 318 5.04 21.36 9.43
N SER A 319 4.12 20.49 9.83
CA SER A 319 3.14 19.87 8.93
C SER A 319 2.29 20.91 8.21
N ILE A 320 1.74 21.88 8.96
CA ILE A 320 0.90 22.96 8.41
C ILE A 320 1.71 23.80 7.42
N ALA A 321 2.92 24.21 7.78
CA ALA A 321 3.78 25.01 6.90
C ALA A 321 4.09 24.28 5.58
N GLU A 322 4.48 23.00 5.68
CA GLU A 322 4.78 22.17 4.51
C GLU A 322 3.57 21.98 3.62
N LEU A 323 2.45 21.49 4.17
CA LEU A 323 1.25 21.22 3.40
C LEU A 323 0.62 22.49 2.83
N THR A 324 0.72 23.63 3.53
CA THR A 324 0.30 24.94 3.00
C THR A 324 1.09 25.28 1.74
N SER A 325 2.42 25.14 1.75
CA SER A 325 3.24 25.42 0.56
C SER A 325 2.85 24.55 -0.64
N ILE A 326 2.49 23.27 -0.40
CA ILE A 326 2.00 22.36 -1.44
C ILE A 326 0.65 22.81 -1.98
N VAL A 327 -0.29 23.16 -1.11
CA VAL A 327 -1.64 23.60 -1.50
C VAL A 327 -1.61 24.94 -2.24
N GLU A 328 -0.71 25.85 -1.88
CA GLU A 328 -0.52 27.12 -2.60
C GLU A 328 0.04 26.89 -4.02
N ALA A 329 1.01 25.98 -4.16
CA ALA A 329 1.59 25.63 -5.47
C ALA A 329 0.64 24.79 -6.33
N PHE A 330 -0.13 23.91 -5.70
CA PHE A 330 -1.06 22.97 -6.35
C PHE A 330 -2.44 23.01 -5.68
N PRO A 331 -3.27 24.04 -5.93
CA PRO A 331 -4.57 24.21 -5.28
C PRO A 331 -5.55 23.05 -5.47
N ASP A 332 -5.37 22.27 -6.54
CA ASP A 332 -6.20 21.12 -6.88
C ASP A 332 -5.73 19.80 -6.23
N ASP A 333 -4.59 19.77 -5.51
CA ASP A 333 -4.10 18.57 -4.81
C ASP A 333 -5.00 18.27 -3.59
N GLN A 334 -6.01 17.43 -3.84
CA GLN A 334 -7.05 17.07 -2.87
C GLN A 334 -6.49 16.37 -1.63
N GLU A 335 -5.41 15.62 -1.79
CA GLU A 335 -4.76 14.88 -0.70
C GLU A 335 -4.02 15.84 0.22
N ALA A 336 -3.16 16.70 -0.32
CA ALA A 336 -2.44 17.70 0.46
C ALA A 336 -3.41 18.60 1.23
N ARG A 337 -4.52 19.01 0.60
CA ARG A 337 -5.55 19.83 1.23
C ARG A 337 -6.31 19.11 2.34
N TYR A 338 -6.63 17.83 2.17
CA TYR A 338 -7.23 17.02 3.23
C TYR A 338 -6.34 16.95 4.47
N TYR A 339 -5.06 16.63 4.27
CA TYR A 339 -4.11 16.51 5.37
C TYR A 339 -3.76 17.86 5.99
N LEU A 340 -3.75 18.96 5.22
CA LEU A 340 -3.65 20.30 5.78
C LEU A 340 -4.83 20.60 6.70
N GLY A 341 -6.06 20.30 6.25
CA GLY A 341 -7.25 20.44 7.07
C GLY A 341 -7.23 19.57 8.32
N ALA A 342 -6.68 18.35 8.24
CA ALA A 342 -6.49 17.48 9.40
C ALA A 342 -5.45 18.03 10.40
N ALA A 343 -4.32 18.54 9.90
CA ALA A 343 -3.29 19.14 10.72
C ALA A 343 -3.79 20.41 11.44
N LEU A 344 -4.55 21.26 10.73
CA LEU A 344 -5.17 22.46 11.30
C LEU A 344 -6.23 22.12 12.36
N ASP A 345 -7.03 21.07 12.15
CA ASP A 345 -8.02 20.58 13.11
C ASP A 345 -7.34 20.07 14.40
N GLU A 346 -6.28 19.26 14.27
CA GLU A 346 -5.49 18.81 15.43
C GLU A 346 -4.75 19.95 16.13
N HIS A 347 -4.45 21.03 15.41
CA HIS A 347 -3.88 22.26 15.95
C HIS A 347 -4.95 23.23 16.49
N GLU A 348 -6.23 22.83 16.51
CA GLU A 348 -7.37 23.63 16.97
C GLU A 348 -7.64 24.92 16.16
N ASP A 349 -7.04 25.06 14.97
CA ASP A 349 -7.40 26.12 14.00
C ASP A 349 -8.59 25.66 13.16
N PHE A 350 -9.74 25.57 13.85
CA PHE A 350 -10.98 25.03 13.31
C PHE A 350 -11.50 25.76 12.07
N ASP A 351 -11.32 27.09 12.02
CA ASP A 351 -11.83 27.89 10.90
C ASP A 351 -11.00 27.63 9.63
N ALA A 352 -9.67 27.62 9.73
CA ALA A 352 -8.80 27.32 8.60
C ALA A 352 -8.92 25.84 8.16
N ALA A 353 -9.10 24.93 9.13
CA ALA A 353 -9.37 23.53 8.86
C ALA A 353 -10.67 23.37 8.05
N TYR A 354 -11.77 23.97 8.51
CA TYR A 354 -13.07 23.91 7.84
C TYR A 354 -13.00 24.48 6.42
N GLU A 355 -12.35 25.63 6.24
CA GLU A 355 -12.15 26.25 4.93
C GLU A 355 -11.42 25.31 3.97
N ASN A 356 -10.27 24.76 4.37
CA ASN A 356 -9.50 23.86 3.52
C ASN A 356 -10.27 22.57 3.17
N LEU A 357 -10.98 21.99 4.13
CA LEU A 357 -11.78 20.79 3.91
C LEU A 357 -12.98 21.07 2.98
N SER A 358 -13.53 22.28 2.99
CA SER A 358 -14.68 22.66 2.15
C SER A 358 -14.37 22.61 0.66
N PHE A 359 -13.13 22.92 0.25
CA PHE A 359 -12.70 22.92 -1.15
C PHE A 359 -12.54 21.54 -1.78
N LEU A 360 -12.63 20.45 -1.00
CA LEU A 360 -12.55 19.11 -1.57
C LEU A 360 -13.73 18.81 -2.49
N SER A 361 -13.44 18.31 -3.69
CA SER A 361 -14.46 17.96 -4.67
C SER A 361 -15.21 16.68 -4.29
N PRO A 362 -16.49 16.52 -4.68
CA PRO A 362 -17.24 15.28 -4.45
C PRO A 362 -16.60 14.03 -5.06
N GLU A 363 -15.76 14.16 -6.09
CA GLU A 363 -15.05 13.06 -6.75
C GLU A 363 -13.80 12.61 -5.98
N SER A 364 -13.31 13.43 -5.04
CA SER A 364 -12.15 13.11 -4.22
C SER A 364 -12.41 11.90 -3.32
N ASN A 365 -11.44 10.99 -3.24
CA ASN A 365 -11.46 9.87 -2.29
C ASN A 365 -11.48 10.34 -0.82
N TYR A 366 -11.09 11.59 -0.56
CA TYR A 366 -11.05 12.19 0.78
C TYR A 366 -12.34 12.96 1.12
N PHE A 367 -13.28 13.11 0.18
CA PHE A 367 -14.47 13.96 0.36
C PHE A 367 -15.31 13.56 1.58
N VAL A 368 -15.69 12.29 1.69
CA VAL A 368 -16.52 11.80 2.82
C VAL A 368 -15.79 11.99 4.14
N HIS A 369 -14.49 11.68 4.19
CA HIS A 369 -13.67 11.88 5.38
C HIS A 369 -13.57 13.35 5.79
N ALA A 370 -13.39 14.25 4.83
CA ALA A 370 -13.36 15.68 5.07
C ALA A 370 -14.68 16.20 5.61
N ARG A 371 -15.82 15.78 5.04
CA ARG A 371 -17.15 16.21 5.49
C ARG A 371 -17.49 15.69 6.90
N ILE A 372 -17.06 14.47 7.25
CA ILE A 372 -17.19 13.97 8.62
C ILE A 372 -16.34 14.81 9.59
N ARG A 373 -15.08 15.10 9.22
CA ARG A 373 -14.20 15.95 10.04
C ARG A 373 -14.77 17.35 10.22
N MET A 374 -15.30 17.96 9.16
CA MET A 374 -16.01 19.25 9.23
C MET A 374 -17.21 19.19 10.17
N ALA A 375 -18.00 18.12 10.17
CA ALA A 375 -19.11 17.96 11.09
C ALA A 375 -18.65 17.83 12.56
N SER A 376 -17.52 17.14 12.81
CA SER A 376 -16.88 17.11 14.14
C SER A 376 -16.40 18.48 14.57
N ILE A 377 -15.73 19.24 13.69
CA ILE A 377 -15.30 20.62 13.98
C ILE A 377 -16.50 21.50 14.36
N LEU A 378 -17.59 21.43 13.59
CA LEU A 378 -18.82 22.16 13.90
C LEU A 378 -19.43 21.73 15.24
N GLN A 379 -19.36 20.43 15.59
CA GLN A 379 -19.80 19.93 16.89
C GLN A 379 -18.98 20.51 18.04
N GLU A 380 -17.65 20.51 17.94
CA GLU A 380 -16.75 21.08 18.96
C GLU A 380 -16.95 22.59 19.13
N GLN A 381 -17.26 23.30 18.04
CA GLN A 381 -17.64 24.72 18.08
C GLN A 381 -19.07 24.96 18.63
N GLY A 382 -19.81 23.92 19.01
CA GLY A 382 -21.20 24.01 19.49
C GLY A 382 -22.24 24.26 18.39
N LYS A 383 -21.84 24.25 17.11
CA LYS A 383 -22.69 24.47 15.92
C LYS A 383 -23.32 23.16 15.44
N THR A 384 -23.94 22.41 16.34
CA THR A 384 -24.46 21.06 16.03
C THR A 384 -25.57 21.05 14.96
N ASP A 385 -26.37 22.11 14.84
CA ASP A 385 -27.39 22.20 13.77
C ASP A 385 -26.74 22.25 12.38
N GLU A 386 -25.70 23.07 12.22
CA GLU A 386 -24.93 23.16 10.97
C GLU A 386 -24.26 21.82 10.64
N ALA A 387 -23.74 21.12 11.65
CA ALA A 387 -23.14 19.78 11.48
C ALA A 387 -24.17 18.76 10.97
N ILE A 388 -25.39 18.78 11.52
CA ILE A 388 -26.51 17.92 11.09
C ILE A 388 -26.90 18.21 9.64
N ASP A 389 -27.05 19.49 9.29
CA ASP A 389 -27.43 19.90 7.94
C ASP A 389 -26.36 19.53 6.90
N LEU A 390 -25.08 19.74 7.23
CA LEU A 390 -23.94 19.33 6.41
C LEU A 390 -23.97 17.82 6.13
N LEU A 391 -24.14 16.99 7.17
CA LEU A 391 -24.16 15.53 6.99
C LEU A 391 -25.36 15.06 6.18
N ARG A 392 -26.53 15.68 6.35
CA ARG A 392 -27.73 15.39 5.53
C ARG A 392 -27.50 15.71 4.06
N GLU A 393 -26.88 16.84 3.76
CA GLU A 393 -26.50 17.21 2.38
C GLU A 393 -25.57 16.14 1.79
N VAL A 394 -24.53 15.76 2.54
CA VAL A 394 -23.52 14.81 2.07
C VAL A 394 -24.11 13.41 1.89
N ILE A 395 -25.03 12.97 2.75
CA ILE A 395 -25.76 11.70 2.60
C ILE A 395 -26.57 11.68 1.29
N ASN A 396 -27.21 12.80 0.92
CA ASN A 396 -27.95 12.88 -0.35
C ASN A 396 -27.03 12.72 -1.57
N LEU A 397 -25.80 13.24 -1.50
CA LEU A 397 -24.79 13.15 -2.57
C LEU A 397 -24.07 11.80 -2.61
N LYS A 398 -23.78 11.23 -1.44
CA LYS A 398 -22.96 10.03 -1.22
C LYS A 398 -23.75 9.00 -0.41
N GLN A 399 -24.82 8.49 -1.01
CA GLN A 399 -25.68 7.51 -0.36
C GLN A 399 -24.93 6.22 -0.04
N GLY A 400 -25.32 5.58 1.07
CA GLY A 400 -24.81 4.27 1.43
C GLY A 400 -23.44 4.24 2.11
N HIS A 401 -22.83 5.37 2.47
CA HIS A 401 -21.61 5.39 3.29
C HIS A 401 -21.94 5.28 4.80
N PRO A 402 -21.68 4.15 5.48
CA PRO A 402 -22.11 3.91 6.87
C PRO A 402 -21.64 4.97 7.86
N ARG A 403 -20.40 5.44 7.69
CA ARG A 403 -19.78 6.44 8.59
C ARG A 403 -20.54 7.77 8.65
N LEU A 404 -21.23 8.17 7.58
CA LEU A 404 -22.05 9.40 7.59
C LEU A 404 -23.26 9.24 8.51
N TYR A 405 -23.94 8.09 8.44
CA TYR A 405 -25.09 7.77 9.29
C TYR A 405 -24.65 7.58 10.75
N LEU A 406 -23.49 6.96 11.00
CA LEU A 406 -22.90 6.85 12.34
C LEU A 406 -22.63 8.22 12.96
N MET A 407 -21.97 9.13 12.23
CA MET A 407 -21.72 10.48 12.73
C MET A 407 -23.05 11.22 12.98
N LEU A 408 -23.96 11.22 12.00
CA LEU A 408 -25.23 11.95 12.12
C LEU A 408 -26.10 11.42 13.26
N SER A 409 -26.18 10.10 13.45
CA SER A 409 -26.88 9.50 14.59
C SER A 409 -26.26 9.85 15.93
N THR A 410 -24.93 9.96 16.01
CA THR A 410 -24.21 10.39 17.22
C THR A 410 -24.56 11.84 17.57
N LEU A 411 -24.67 12.73 16.57
CA LEU A 411 -25.12 14.12 16.80
C LEU A 411 -26.56 14.19 17.34
N TYR A 412 -27.46 13.34 16.82
CA TYR A 412 -28.82 13.25 17.35
C TYR A 412 -28.87 12.66 18.76
N GLU A 413 -28.07 11.63 19.03
CA GLU A 413 -27.93 11.01 20.35
C GLU A 413 -27.45 12.02 21.39
N GLY A 414 -26.43 12.83 21.06
CA GLY A 414 -25.91 13.88 21.95
C GLY A 414 -26.93 14.99 22.26
N ARG A 415 -27.99 15.12 21.45
CA ARG A 415 -29.13 16.01 21.70
C ARG A 415 -30.34 15.29 22.31
N GLU A 416 -30.17 14.05 22.75
CA GLU A 416 -31.22 13.16 23.26
C GLU A 416 -32.37 12.93 22.26
N GLN A 417 -32.14 13.17 20.97
CA GLN A 417 -33.12 12.97 19.89
C GLN A 417 -33.08 11.52 19.41
N TYR A 418 -33.28 10.58 20.32
CA TYR A 418 -33.10 9.14 20.08
C TYR A 418 -33.96 8.60 18.94
N GLN A 419 -35.17 9.14 18.75
CA GLN A 419 -36.04 8.74 17.64
C GLN A 419 -35.49 9.17 16.27
N ALA A 420 -34.85 10.34 16.19
CA ALA A 420 -34.18 10.81 14.98
C ALA A 420 -32.92 9.98 14.69
N ALA A 421 -32.11 9.72 15.72
CA ALA A 421 -30.95 8.82 15.63
C ALA A 421 -31.35 7.43 15.10
N MET A 422 -32.42 6.86 15.65
CA MET A 422 -32.99 5.58 15.20
C MET A 422 -33.40 5.61 13.73
N SER A 423 -34.02 6.71 13.26
CA SER A 423 -34.43 6.84 11.87
C SER A 423 -33.22 6.89 10.92
N VAL A 424 -32.19 7.64 11.28
CA VAL A 424 -30.95 7.77 10.49
C VAL A 424 -30.21 6.43 10.41
N LEU A 425 -30.12 5.68 11.51
CA LEU A 425 -29.48 4.37 11.52
C LEU A 425 -30.22 3.36 10.65
N LYS A 426 -31.56 3.35 10.71
CA LYS A 426 -32.38 2.52 9.81
C LYS A 426 -32.16 2.88 8.34
N GLU A 427 -32.06 4.17 8.02
CA GLU A 427 -31.75 4.62 6.67
C GLU A 427 -30.37 4.11 6.21
N GLY A 428 -29.34 4.24 7.04
CA GLY A 428 -28.00 3.74 6.75
C GLY A 428 -27.94 2.24 6.52
N LEU A 429 -28.73 1.48 7.29
CA LEU A 429 -28.82 0.02 7.19
C LEU A 429 -29.57 -0.47 5.93
N ASN A 430 -30.37 0.37 5.26
CA ASN A 430 -31.09 -0.05 4.04
C ASN A 430 -30.15 -0.57 2.94
N ASN A 431 -28.99 0.07 2.77
CA ASN A 431 -27.97 -0.33 1.80
C ASN A 431 -26.76 -1.05 2.45
N ASN A 432 -26.73 -1.11 3.79
CA ASN A 432 -25.62 -1.66 4.58
C ASN A 432 -26.13 -2.62 5.65
N ALA A 433 -27.05 -3.53 5.27
CA ALA A 433 -27.80 -4.35 6.22
C ALA A 433 -26.96 -5.25 7.14
N ARG A 434 -25.67 -5.44 6.82
CA ARG A 434 -24.72 -6.24 7.60
C ARG A 434 -23.58 -5.42 8.22
N ASP A 435 -23.68 -4.10 8.21
CA ASP A 435 -22.70 -3.22 8.84
C ASP A 435 -22.85 -3.29 10.37
N THR A 436 -21.85 -3.89 11.02
CA THR A 436 -21.89 -4.16 12.46
C THR A 436 -21.80 -2.89 13.31
N ASP A 437 -21.14 -1.84 12.82
CA ASP A 437 -21.00 -0.59 13.54
C ASP A 437 -22.35 0.15 13.59
N LEU A 438 -23.09 0.20 12.47
CA LEU A 438 -24.44 0.76 12.42
C LEU A 438 -25.42 -0.02 13.28
N LEU A 439 -25.36 -1.35 13.26
CA LEU A 439 -26.17 -2.21 14.13
C LEU A 439 -25.83 -1.91 15.59
N TYR A 440 -24.54 -1.93 15.96
CA TYR A 440 -24.12 -1.69 17.34
C TYR A 440 -24.58 -0.33 17.86
N ARG A 441 -24.39 0.73 17.06
CA ARG A 441 -24.90 2.07 17.40
C ARG A 441 -26.43 2.08 17.52
N MET A 442 -27.15 1.33 16.68
CA MET A 442 -28.61 1.19 16.80
C MET A 442 -29.01 0.49 18.10
N GLY A 443 -28.26 -0.53 18.52
CA GLY A 443 -28.41 -1.16 19.83
C GLY A 443 -28.31 -0.16 20.98
N ILE A 444 -27.29 0.70 20.99
CA ILE A 444 -27.13 1.76 22.00
C ILE A 444 -28.37 2.68 22.03
N VAL A 445 -28.86 3.12 20.87
CA VAL A 445 -30.04 3.98 20.81
C VAL A 445 -31.31 3.24 21.27
N LEU A 446 -31.45 1.94 20.98
CA LEU A 446 -32.57 1.11 21.48
C LEU A 446 -32.55 0.99 23.00
N GLU A 447 -31.36 0.83 23.59
CA GLU A 447 -31.17 0.83 25.05
C GLU A 447 -31.63 2.16 25.68
N ARG A 448 -31.21 3.30 25.10
CA ARG A 448 -31.66 4.64 25.55
C ARG A 448 -33.19 4.83 25.42
N LEU A 449 -33.80 4.21 24.41
CA LEU A 449 -35.26 4.14 24.24
C LEU A 449 -35.95 3.10 25.14
N LYS A 450 -35.19 2.36 25.97
CA LYS A 450 -35.68 1.26 26.83
C LYS A 450 -36.34 0.11 26.06
N ARG A 451 -35.95 -0.09 24.80
CA ARG A 451 -36.44 -1.16 23.91
C ARG A 451 -35.54 -2.39 24.00
N ASN A 452 -35.46 -2.97 25.19
CA ASN A 452 -34.46 -3.97 25.55
C ASN A 452 -34.52 -5.25 24.71
N THR A 453 -35.72 -5.71 24.33
CA THR A 453 -35.88 -6.90 23.48
C THR A 453 -35.30 -6.67 22.10
N GLU A 454 -35.61 -5.55 21.46
CA GLU A 454 -35.09 -5.22 20.13
C GLU A 454 -33.58 -4.98 20.16
N CYS A 455 -33.05 -4.40 21.24
CA CYS A 455 -31.61 -4.25 21.41
C CYS A 455 -30.92 -5.63 21.48
N LEU A 456 -31.47 -6.57 22.26
CA LEU A 456 -30.93 -7.92 22.36
C LEU A 456 -30.95 -8.64 21.00
N GLU A 457 -32.08 -8.59 20.28
CA GLU A 457 -32.20 -9.14 18.93
C GLU A 457 -31.17 -8.53 17.96
N ASN A 458 -30.93 -7.21 18.09
CA ASN A 458 -29.96 -6.51 17.28
C ASN A 458 -28.51 -6.94 17.58
N MET A 459 -28.16 -7.09 18.86
CA MET A 459 -26.84 -7.59 19.28
C MET A 459 -26.63 -9.04 18.86
N GLU A 460 -27.67 -9.87 18.92
CA GLU A 460 -27.61 -11.25 18.41
C GLU A 460 -27.36 -11.27 16.90
N MET A 461 -28.00 -10.37 16.14
CA MET A 461 -27.73 -10.21 14.70
C MET A 461 -26.27 -9.84 14.42
N ILE A 462 -25.66 -8.94 15.21
CA ILE A 462 -24.23 -8.62 15.09
C ILE A 462 -23.40 -9.89 15.23
N LEU A 463 -23.66 -10.74 16.22
CA LEU A 463 -22.91 -11.98 16.42
C LEU A 463 -23.12 -13.02 15.32
N THR A 464 -24.22 -12.95 14.56
CA THR A 464 -24.37 -13.78 13.34
C THR A 464 -23.48 -13.31 12.19
N ILE A 465 -23.08 -12.03 12.19
CA ILE A 465 -22.24 -11.42 11.16
C ILE A 465 -20.77 -11.48 11.56
N ASP A 466 -20.45 -11.02 12.76
CA ASP A 466 -19.14 -11.07 13.38
C ASP A 466 -19.21 -11.76 14.76
N PRO A 467 -18.91 -13.07 14.82
CA PRO A 467 -18.88 -13.84 16.07
C PRO A 467 -17.83 -13.36 17.09
N HIS A 468 -16.93 -12.46 16.71
CA HIS A 468 -15.83 -11.97 17.54
C HIS A 468 -16.07 -10.55 18.06
N HIS A 469 -17.23 -9.95 17.76
CA HIS A 469 -17.54 -8.58 18.17
C HIS A 469 -17.65 -8.46 19.70
N ALA A 470 -16.58 -7.95 20.32
CA ALA A 470 -16.43 -7.92 21.77
C ALA A 470 -17.57 -7.19 22.49
N ASP A 471 -18.02 -6.05 21.97
CA ASP A 471 -19.03 -5.24 22.65
C ASP A 471 -20.44 -5.86 22.60
N ALA A 472 -20.80 -6.55 21.52
CA ALA A 472 -22.06 -7.27 21.40
C ALA A 472 -22.06 -8.53 22.27
N LEU A 473 -20.95 -9.28 22.31
CA LEU A 473 -20.75 -10.40 23.24
C LEU A 473 -20.92 -9.93 24.69
N ASN A 474 -20.28 -8.82 25.06
CA ASN A 474 -20.39 -8.25 26.39
C ASN A 474 -21.82 -7.82 26.71
N TYR A 475 -22.48 -7.09 25.80
CA TYR A 475 -23.85 -6.62 26.02
C TYR A 475 -24.83 -7.78 26.27
N ILE A 476 -24.78 -8.83 25.46
CA ILE A 476 -25.66 -10.01 25.64
C ILE A 476 -25.33 -10.72 26.94
N GLY A 477 -24.04 -10.96 27.22
CA GLY A 477 -23.61 -11.63 28.45
C GLY A 477 -24.01 -10.84 29.70
N TYR A 478 -23.76 -9.54 29.72
CA TYR A 478 -24.18 -8.65 30.80
C TYR A 478 -25.69 -8.64 30.97
N THR A 479 -26.47 -8.55 29.88
CA THR A 479 -27.94 -8.57 29.94
C THR A 479 -28.48 -9.86 30.54
N TYR A 480 -27.85 -11.01 30.25
CA TYR A 480 -28.19 -12.29 30.86
C TYR A 480 -27.85 -12.32 32.35
N ALA A 481 -26.67 -11.82 32.72
CA ALA A 481 -26.22 -11.72 34.10
C ALA A 481 -27.15 -10.83 34.94
N ASP A 482 -27.44 -9.63 34.45
CA ASP A 482 -28.29 -8.64 35.12
C ASP A 482 -29.71 -9.17 35.36
N LYS A 483 -30.24 -9.97 34.43
CA LYS A 483 -31.53 -10.66 34.58
C LYS A 483 -31.45 -11.94 35.43
N GLY A 484 -30.26 -12.39 35.82
CA GLY A 484 -30.06 -13.64 36.56
C GLY A 484 -30.36 -14.91 35.75
N ILE A 485 -30.31 -14.84 34.41
CA ILE A 485 -30.65 -15.95 33.51
C ILE A 485 -29.43 -16.41 32.70
N HIS A 486 -29.42 -17.68 32.26
CA HIS A 486 -28.38 -18.21 31.36
C HIS A 486 -26.93 -17.90 31.80
N LEU A 487 -26.65 -17.90 33.11
CA LEU A 487 -25.38 -17.40 33.68
C LEU A 487 -24.12 -18.09 33.13
N ASP A 488 -24.20 -19.36 32.75
CA ASP A 488 -23.07 -20.06 32.13
C ASP A 488 -22.78 -19.56 30.71
N LYS A 489 -23.82 -19.27 29.92
CA LYS A 489 -23.66 -18.63 28.60
C LYS A 489 -23.19 -17.18 28.74
N ALA A 490 -23.68 -16.46 29.75
CA ALA A 490 -23.23 -15.11 30.05
C ALA A 490 -21.72 -15.09 30.31
N GLN A 491 -21.23 -16.00 31.15
CA GLN A 491 -19.81 -16.19 31.42
C GLN A 491 -19.03 -16.48 30.13
N GLU A 492 -19.50 -17.42 29.31
CA GLU A 492 -18.84 -17.80 28.04
C GLU A 492 -18.70 -16.60 27.09
N PHE A 493 -19.76 -15.81 26.91
CA PHE A 493 -19.73 -14.64 26.04
C PHE A 493 -18.80 -13.55 26.55
N ILE A 494 -18.80 -13.28 27.86
CA ILE A 494 -17.93 -12.25 28.44
C ILE A 494 -16.46 -12.68 28.42
N GLU A 495 -16.15 -13.96 28.70
CA GLU A 495 -14.79 -14.50 28.58
C GLU A 495 -14.28 -14.41 27.13
N LYS A 496 -15.15 -14.67 26.15
CA LYS A 496 -14.83 -14.44 24.72
C LYS A 496 -14.58 -12.97 24.43
N ALA A 497 -15.40 -12.06 24.97
CA ALA A 497 -15.22 -10.62 24.79
C ALA A 497 -13.87 -10.14 25.35
N LEU A 498 -13.46 -10.63 26.53
CA LEU A 498 -12.16 -10.34 27.13
C LEU A 498 -10.98 -10.86 26.33
N LYS A 499 -11.13 -11.95 25.57
CA LYS A 499 -10.09 -12.40 24.66
C LYS A 499 -9.75 -11.35 23.59
N TYR A 500 -10.73 -10.56 23.15
CA TYR A 500 -10.56 -9.53 22.12
C TYR A 500 -10.29 -8.14 22.71
N LYS A 501 -10.78 -7.85 23.91
CA LYS A 501 -10.53 -6.60 24.65
C LYS A 501 -10.11 -6.90 26.10
N PRO A 502 -8.86 -7.36 26.33
CA PRO A 502 -8.43 -7.86 27.64
C PRO A 502 -8.34 -6.80 28.74
N ASP A 503 -8.18 -5.53 28.36
CA ASP A 503 -7.99 -4.40 29.27
C ASP A 503 -9.22 -3.49 29.36
N SER A 504 -10.39 -3.96 28.93
CA SER A 504 -11.64 -3.21 29.07
C SER A 504 -12.21 -3.36 30.48
N GLY A 505 -12.17 -2.28 31.27
CA GLY A 505 -12.75 -2.24 32.62
C GLY A 505 -14.24 -2.63 32.66
N TYR A 506 -15.01 -2.21 31.65
CA TYR A 506 -16.45 -2.53 31.52
C TYR A 506 -16.74 -4.02 31.32
N ILE A 507 -15.91 -4.72 30.52
CA ILE A 507 -16.09 -6.15 30.25
C ILE A 507 -15.63 -6.96 31.48
N ILE A 508 -14.57 -6.51 32.14
CA ILE A 508 -14.10 -7.11 33.40
C ILE A 508 -15.16 -6.94 34.50
N ASP A 509 -15.80 -5.78 34.59
CA ASP A 509 -16.93 -5.56 35.50
C ASP A 509 -18.07 -6.54 35.21
N SER A 510 -18.44 -6.70 33.94
CA SER A 510 -19.48 -7.63 33.51
C SER A 510 -19.15 -9.08 33.92
N LEU A 511 -17.88 -9.50 33.86
CA LEU A 511 -17.45 -10.82 34.33
C LEU A 511 -17.58 -10.94 35.86
N GLY A 512 -17.16 -9.90 36.58
CA GLY A 512 -17.35 -9.78 38.01
C GLY A 512 -18.83 -9.90 38.41
N TRP A 513 -19.72 -9.23 37.66
CA TRP A 513 -21.16 -9.29 37.85
C TRP A 513 -21.74 -10.68 37.59
N VAL A 514 -21.27 -11.39 36.54
CA VAL A 514 -21.64 -12.81 36.33
C VAL A 514 -21.26 -13.66 37.54
N TYR A 515 -20.04 -13.53 38.06
CA TYR A 515 -19.62 -14.30 39.24
C TYR A 515 -20.45 -13.93 40.47
N PHE A 516 -20.79 -12.65 40.64
CA PHE A 516 -21.67 -12.19 41.71
C PHE A 516 -23.05 -12.86 41.63
N GLN A 517 -23.66 -12.88 40.45
CA GLN A 517 -24.97 -13.51 40.21
C GLN A 517 -24.94 -15.04 40.38
N LYS A 518 -23.78 -15.68 40.13
CA LYS A 518 -23.55 -17.10 40.42
C LYS A 518 -23.28 -17.40 41.91
N GLY A 519 -23.23 -16.38 42.77
CA GLY A 519 -22.89 -16.52 44.19
C GLY A 519 -21.39 -16.76 44.46
N LEU A 520 -20.54 -16.60 43.45
CA LEU A 520 -19.09 -16.79 43.54
C LEU A 520 -18.41 -15.47 43.96
N TYR A 521 -18.77 -14.97 45.15
CA TYR A 521 -18.42 -13.61 45.57
C TYR A 521 -16.92 -13.34 45.68
N ASP A 522 -16.11 -14.33 46.09
CA ASP A 522 -14.64 -14.18 46.13
C ASP A 522 -14.05 -13.93 44.74
N ARG A 523 -14.57 -14.61 43.71
CA ARG A 523 -14.14 -14.38 42.32
C ARG A 523 -14.66 -13.06 41.79
N ALA A 524 -15.91 -12.71 42.12
CA ALA A 524 -16.48 -11.41 41.76
C ALA A 524 -15.61 -10.27 42.29
N LEU A 525 -15.16 -10.34 43.54
CA LEU A 525 -14.28 -9.33 44.15
C LEU A 525 -12.94 -9.17 43.44
N ILE A 526 -12.36 -10.24 42.90
CA ILE A 526 -11.09 -10.16 42.16
C ILE A 526 -11.29 -9.35 40.89
N GLU A 527 -12.28 -9.70 40.08
CA GLU A 527 -12.53 -9.04 38.80
C GLU A 527 -13.06 -7.61 39.00
N LEU A 528 -14.01 -7.38 39.91
CA LEU A 528 -14.56 -6.04 40.16
C LEU A 528 -13.50 -5.04 40.68
N LYS A 529 -12.54 -5.48 41.50
CA LYS A 529 -11.40 -4.63 41.90
C LYS A 529 -10.51 -4.29 40.71
N ARG A 530 -10.31 -5.24 39.79
CA ARG A 530 -9.55 -5.02 38.56
C ARG A 530 -10.30 -4.04 37.64
N ALA A 531 -11.62 -4.15 37.54
CA ALA A 531 -12.47 -3.22 36.79
C ALA A 531 -12.37 -1.79 37.34
N VAL A 532 -12.55 -1.58 38.65
CA VAL A 532 -12.41 -0.26 39.29
C VAL A 532 -11.00 0.32 39.12
N LYS A 533 -9.95 -0.51 39.06
CA LYS A 533 -8.59 -0.02 38.81
C LYS A 533 -8.45 0.57 37.39
N LEU A 534 -9.14 0.00 36.41
CA LEU A 534 -9.10 0.43 35.01
C LEU A 534 -10.08 1.57 34.73
N THR A 535 -11.24 1.54 35.37
CA THR A 535 -12.31 2.53 35.21
C THR A 535 -12.75 3.06 36.59
N PRO A 536 -11.92 3.90 37.24
CA PRO A 536 -12.14 4.35 38.61
C PRO A 536 -13.33 5.28 38.81
N ASP A 537 -13.76 5.94 37.74
CA ASP A 537 -14.71 7.05 37.75
C ASP A 537 -16.12 6.66 37.27
N ASP A 538 -16.37 5.36 37.07
CA ASP A 538 -17.69 4.85 36.72
C ASP A 538 -18.50 4.48 37.99
N PRO A 539 -19.68 5.09 38.22
CA PRO A 539 -20.48 4.82 39.41
C PRO A 539 -21.04 3.39 39.47
N VAL A 540 -21.37 2.78 38.33
CA VAL A 540 -21.97 1.44 38.28
C VAL A 540 -20.94 0.37 38.62
N ILE A 541 -19.71 0.50 38.09
CA ILE A 541 -18.61 -0.43 38.40
C ILE A 541 -18.25 -0.36 39.90
N ASN A 542 -18.22 0.85 40.47
CA ASN A 542 -18.03 1.01 41.92
C ASN A 542 -19.23 0.44 42.71
N GLU A 543 -20.46 0.61 42.23
CA GLU A 543 -21.66 0.03 42.83
C GLU A 543 -21.57 -1.51 42.89
N HIS A 544 -21.21 -2.17 41.79
CA HIS A 544 -21.06 -3.63 41.75
C HIS A 544 -19.98 -4.13 42.72
N LEU A 545 -18.85 -3.42 42.83
CA LEU A 545 -17.81 -3.75 43.82
C LEU A 545 -18.35 -3.60 45.26
N GLY A 546 -19.13 -2.56 45.53
CA GLY A 546 -19.80 -2.38 46.82
C GLY A 546 -20.77 -3.52 47.13
N ASP A 547 -21.54 -3.97 46.14
CA ASP A 547 -22.46 -5.12 46.27
C ASP A 547 -21.70 -6.40 46.63
N ALA A 548 -20.58 -6.65 45.95
CA ALA A 548 -19.72 -7.80 46.23
C ALA A 548 -19.13 -7.74 47.65
N TYR A 549 -18.65 -6.57 48.11
CA TYR A 549 -18.17 -6.40 49.49
C TYR A 549 -19.27 -6.64 50.51
N PHE A 550 -20.48 -6.14 50.25
CA PHE A 550 -21.62 -6.34 51.13
C PHE A 550 -21.97 -7.83 51.28
N LYS A 551 -21.93 -8.61 50.18
CA LYS A 551 -22.23 -10.05 50.21
C LYS A 551 -21.19 -10.90 50.95
N VAL A 552 -19.95 -10.45 51.06
CA VAL A 552 -18.91 -11.10 51.86
C VAL A 552 -18.75 -10.49 53.26
N GLU A 553 -19.75 -9.71 53.70
CA GLU A 553 -19.82 -9.10 55.04
C GLU A 553 -18.66 -8.13 55.34
N GLN A 554 -18.02 -7.59 54.30
CA GLN A 554 -17.00 -6.53 54.43
C GLN A 554 -17.70 -5.16 54.38
N TYR A 555 -18.53 -4.90 55.37
CA TYR A 555 -19.45 -3.75 55.40
C TYR A 555 -18.74 -2.40 55.36
N GLU A 556 -17.60 -2.23 56.02
CA GLU A 556 -16.84 -0.97 55.98
C GLU A 556 -16.34 -0.66 54.56
N ARG A 557 -15.86 -1.67 53.84
CA ARG A 557 -15.40 -1.53 52.44
C ARG A 557 -16.57 -1.31 51.49
N ALA A 558 -17.70 -1.96 51.72
CA ALA A 558 -18.93 -1.71 50.96
C ALA A 558 -19.37 -0.24 51.12
N LEU A 559 -19.39 0.27 52.36
CA LEU A 559 -19.73 1.65 52.66
C LEU A 559 -18.77 2.64 51.99
N GLU A 560 -17.45 2.40 52.06
CA GLU A 560 -16.45 3.24 51.39
C GLU A 560 -16.68 3.28 49.87
N THR A 561 -16.90 2.11 49.26
CA THR A 561 -17.08 1.98 47.81
C THR A 561 -18.40 2.64 47.35
N TYR A 562 -19.50 2.47 48.08
CA TYR A 562 -20.76 3.15 47.75
C TYR A 562 -20.68 4.67 47.91
N ASN A 563 -20.00 5.17 48.95
CA ASN A 563 -19.80 6.62 49.11
C ASN A 563 -18.95 7.20 47.98
N ARG A 564 -17.95 6.45 47.51
CA ARG A 564 -17.19 6.81 46.32
C ARG A 564 -18.09 6.85 45.09
N ALA A 565 -18.90 5.82 44.85
CA ALA A 565 -19.84 5.79 43.74
C ALA A 565 -20.82 7.00 43.77
N LEU A 566 -21.28 7.39 44.97
CA LEU A 566 -22.26 8.45 45.16
C LEU A 566 -21.78 9.83 44.72
N VAL A 567 -20.46 10.08 44.72
CA VAL A 567 -19.90 11.39 44.33
C VAL A 567 -19.48 11.46 42.86
N LEU A 568 -19.62 10.36 42.10
CA LEU A 568 -19.30 10.30 40.68
C LEU A 568 -20.44 10.85 39.82
N GLU A 569 -20.09 11.27 38.60
CA GLU A 569 -21.04 11.79 37.62
C GLU A 569 -22.04 10.68 37.18
N ASN A 570 -23.30 11.05 36.95
CA ASN A 570 -24.38 10.13 36.56
C ASN A 570 -24.72 9.01 37.56
N ALA A 571 -24.26 9.12 38.82
CA ALA A 571 -24.59 8.16 39.86
C ALA A 571 -26.10 8.12 40.17
N ASP A 572 -26.66 6.91 40.33
CA ASP A 572 -28.02 6.73 40.85
C ASP A 572 -28.05 7.04 42.36
N GLN A 573 -28.25 8.33 42.65
CA GLN A 573 -28.21 8.88 43.99
C GLN A 573 -29.18 8.19 44.96
N GLU A 574 -30.37 7.84 44.48
CA GLU A 574 -31.40 7.26 45.34
C GLU A 574 -31.05 5.80 45.67
N LYS A 575 -30.69 5.01 44.65
CA LYS A 575 -30.27 3.61 44.83
C LYS A 575 -29.05 3.49 45.74
N LEU A 576 -28.03 4.33 45.55
CA LEU A 576 -26.81 4.30 46.36
C LEU A 576 -27.07 4.72 47.81
N LYS A 577 -27.90 5.74 48.06
CA LYS A 577 -28.27 6.13 49.43
C LYS A 577 -29.03 5.03 50.15
N GLU A 578 -29.88 4.29 49.45
CA GLU A 578 -30.58 3.13 50.01
C GLU A 578 -29.58 2.03 50.39
N LYS A 579 -28.66 1.67 49.49
CA LYS A 579 -27.59 0.69 49.78
C LYS A 579 -26.73 1.09 50.97
N ILE A 580 -26.31 2.37 51.04
CA ILE A 580 -25.55 2.92 52.16
C ILE A 580 -26.33 2.78 53.47
N ARG A 581 -27.63 3.09 53.48
CA ARG A 581 -28.47 2.92 54.68
C ARG A 581 -28.49 1.46 55.13
N GLY A 582 -28.65 0.53 54.18
CA GLY A 582 -28.60 -0.91 54.46
C GLY A 582 -27.29 -1.34 55.10
N VAL A 583 -26.15 -0.88 54.57
CA VAL A 583 -24.83 -1.17 55.17
C VAL A 583 -24.72 -0.62 56.60
N MET A 584 -25.20 0.61 56.82
CA MET A 584 -25.16 1.26 58.14
C MET A 584 -26.01 0.55 59.20
N GLU A 585 -27.08 -0.16 58.80
CA GLU A 585 -27.88 -0.97 59.73
C GLU A 585 -27.09 -2.19 60.23
N HIS A 586 -26.34 -2.86 59.34
CA HIS A 586 -25.45 -3.96 59.73
C HIS A 586 -24.32 -3.50 60.65
N LEU A 587 -23.64 -2.38 60.32
CA LEU A 587 -22.56 -1.83 61.15
C LEU A 587 -23.02 -1.38 62.54
N LYS A 588 -24.29 -0.99 62.71
CA LYS A 588 -24.87 -0.64 64.03
C LYS A 588 -25.21 -1.87 64.87
N GLY A 589 -25.47 -3.01 64.24
CA GLY A 589 -25.79 -4.28 64.91
C GLY A 589 -24.59 -4.97 65.56
N ASP A 590 -23.38 -4.71 65.04
CA ASP A 590 -22.12 -5.33 65.49
C ASP A 590 -21.35 -4.53 66.56
N ALA A 591 -21.93 -3.43 67.07
CA ALA A 591 -21.34 -2.68 68.17
C ALA A 591 -21.47 -3.49 69.49
N PRO A 592 -20.36 -3.83 70.20
CA PRO A 592 -20.47 -4.48 71.51
C PRO A 592 -21.17 -3.53 72.49
N GLN A 593 -22.20 -4.03 73.18
CA GLN A 593 -22.87 -3.31 74.27
C GLN A 593 -21.94 -3.04 75.46
#